data_AF-A0A3D0PBB7-F1
#
_entry.id   AF-A0A3D0PBB7-F1
#
_cell.length_a   1.000
_cell.length_b   1.000
_cell.length_c   1.000
_cell.angle_alpha   90.00
_cell.angle_beta   90.00
_cell.angle_gamma   90.00
#
_symmetry.space_group_name_H-M   'P 1'
#
loop_
_entity.id
_entity.type
_entity.pdbx_description
1 polymer ?
#
loop_
_entity_poly.entity_id
_entity_poly.type
_entity_poly.pdbx_seq_one_letter_code
_entity_poly.pdbx_strand_id
1 'polypeptide(L)'
;MARPRHWLDPLARRLLQATGELPSPPKPLKPVAPLVFDSPTVDTWQIDVNRASHSDWLKLPGCSSEQADLLVRLQRGGVQFSGADDLARLLELSAGQMQLWQPHLLFRWYSEPPNPVAAVLDLNNASSLQLQALGLSPERQQRLLRERSRQPFRDIADLQERLLLPAGVIEELIGKVCFGPVRASSGPELPLAKS
;
A
#
# COMPACT_ATOMS: atom_id res chain seq x y z
N MET A 1 18.24 -1.73 32.33
CA MET A 1 18.65 -3.14 32.10
C MET A 1 18.45 -3.91 33.41
N ALA A 2 17.35 -4.65 33.52
CA ALA A 2 17.00 -5.37 34.75
C ALA A 2 17.89 -6.61 34.91
N ARG A 3 18.72 -6.66 35.95
CA ARG A 3 19.47 -7.85 36.32
C ARG A 3 18.52 -8.87 36.95
N PRO A 4 18.53 -10.15 36.54
CA PRO A 4 17.72 -11.16 37.19
C PRO A 4 18.24 -11.33 38.63
N ARG A 5 17.41 -11.05 39.63
CA ARG A 5 17.72 -11.27 41.04
C ARG A 5 17.68 -12.78 41.27
N HIS A 6 18.84 -13.43 41.24
CA HIS A 6 18.98 -14.83 41.64
C HIS A 6 18.72 -14.88 43.16
N TRP A 7 17.60 -15.48 43.55
CA TRP A 7 17.11 -15.52 44.93
C TRP A 7 17.93 -16.42 45.87
N LEU A 8 19.01 -17.04 45.38
CA LEU A 8 19.88 -17.94 46.12
C LEU A 8 21.36 -17.58 45.85
N ASP A 9 22.11 -17.30 46.90
CA ASP A 9 23.54 -16.95 46.82
C ASP A 9 24.39 -18.15 46.34
N PRO A 10 25.48 -17.94 45.56
CA PRO A 10 26.31 -19.02 45.01
C PRO A 10 26.89 -19.99 46.04
N LEU A 11 27.18 -19.54 47.27
CA LEU A 11 27.71 -20.41 48.32
C LEU A 11 26.61 -21.29 48.92
N ALA A 12 25.43 -20.73 49.17
CA ALA A 12 24.26 -21.48 49.63
C ALA A 12 23.87 -22.57 48.60
N ARG A 13 23.95 -22.25 47.32
CA ARG A 13 23.69 -23.21 46.23
C ARG A 13 24.68 -24.37 46.23
N ARG A 14 25.98 -24.11 46.47
CA ARG A 14 27.01 -25.17 46.53
C ARG A 14 26.83 -26.09 47.73
N LEU A 15 26.46 -25.55 48.89
CA LEU A 15 26.15 -26.35 50.07
C LEU A 15 24.98 -27.30 49.81
N LEU A 16 23.88 -26.81 49.22
CA LEU A 16 22.71 -27.65 48.92
C LEU A 16 22.99 -28.72 47.85
N GLN A 17 23.88 -28.45 46.89
CA GLN A 17 24.35 -29.47 45.94
C GLN A 17 25.22 -30.53 46.62
N ALA A 18 26.06 -30.14 47.58
CA ALA A 18 26.91 -31.07 48.32
C ALA A 18 26.11 -31.96 49.29
N THR A 19 25.00 -31.47 49.84
CA THR A 19 24.10 -32.25 50.72
C THR A 19 23.07 -33.07 49.95
N GLY A 20 23.01 -32.97 48.62
CA GLY A 20 22.08 -33.72 47.77
C GLY A 20 20.66 -33.14 47.70
N GLU A 21 20.42 -31.97 48.29
CA GLU A 21 19.11 -31.28 48.33
C GLU A 21 18.79 -30.56 47.01
N LEU A 22 19.75 -30.43 46.09
CA LEU A 22 19.59 -29.77 44.80
C LEU A 22 20.23 -30.61 43.66
N PRO A 23 19.49 -30.92 42.58
CA PRO A 23 20.06 -31.64 41.44
C PRO A 23 21.15 -30.82 40.73
N SER A 24 22.24 -31.49 40.36
CA SER A 24 23.29 -30.90 39.52
C SER A 24 22.74 -30.59 38.13
N PRO A 25 23.08 -29.43 37.53
CA PRO A 25 22.64 -29.11 36.18
C PRO A 25 23.17 -30.16 35.19
N PRO A 26 22.37 -30.54 34.18
CA PRO A 26 22.79 -31.55 33.20
C PRO A 26 24.04 -31.08 32.47
N LYS A 27 24.97 -32.02 32.24
CA LYS A 27 26.22 -31.78 31.51
C LYS A 27 25.88 -31.30 30.08
N PRO A 28 26.51 -30.24 29.56
CA PRO A 28 26.23 -29.76 28.22
C PRO A 28 26.52 -30.88 27.22
N LEU A 29 25.54 -31.20 26.39
CA LEU A 29 25.67 -32.14 25.29
C LEU A 29 26.71 -31.59 24.29
N LYS A 30 27.51 -32.49 23.71
CA LYS A 30 28.54 -32.14 22.72
C LYS A 30 27.89 -31.38 21.55
N PRO A 31 28.56 -30.36 20.97
CA PRO A 31 28.02 -29.65 19.81
C PRO A 31 27.81 -30.64 18.66
N VAL A 32 26.55 -30.90 18.31
CA VAL A 32 26.21 -31.49 17.01
C VAL A 32 26.64 -30.48 15.95
N ALA A 33 27.41 -30.93 14.95
CA ALA A 33 27.75 -30.11 13.80
C ALA A 33 26.45 -29.56 13.18
N PRO A 34 26.35 -28.25 12.89
CA PRO A 34 25.12 -27.68 12.37
C PRO A 34 24.80 -28.35 11.03
N LEU A 35 23.62 -28.98 10.95
CA LEU A 35 23.01 -29.32 9.68
C LEU A 35 22.84 -28.00 8.91
N VAL A 36 23.61 -27.82 7.85
CA VAL A 36 23.49 -26.69 6.95
C VAL A 36 22.18 -26.90 6.19
N PHE A 37 21.09 -26.34 6.72
CA PHE A 37 19.91 -26.10 5.93
C PHE A 37 20.27 -24.95 4.99
N ASP A 38 20.30 -25.26 3.69
CA ASP A 38 20.32 -24.27 2.63
C ASP A 38 19.05 -23.42 2.81
N SER A 39 19.18 -22.35 3.60
CA SER A 39 18.07 -21.43 3.83
C SER A 39 18.02 -20.59 2.56
N PRO A 40 16.99 -20.73 1.71
CA PRO A 40 16.88 -19.89 0.54
C PRO A 40 16.99 -18.45 1.03
N THR A 41 17.84 -17.67 0.38
CA THR A 41 18.01 -16.24 0.64
C THR A 41 16.62 -15.62 0.58
N VAL A 42 16.04 -15.33 1.74
CA VAL A 42 14.71 -14.73 1.82
C VAL A 42 14.89 -13.33 1.30
N ASP A 43 14.43 -13.09 0.08
CA ASP A 43 14.40 -11.76 -0.50
C ASP A 43 13.55 -10.90 0.45
N THR A 44 14.17 -9.95 1.15
CA THR A 44 13.60 -9.30 2.34
C THR A 44 12.56 -8.23 2.00
N TRP A 45 12.17 -8.13 0.73
CA TRP A 45 11.18 -7.17 0.29
C TRP A 45 9.77 -7.65 0.65
N GLN A 46 8.94 -6.69 1.02
CA GLN A 46 7.54 -6.90 1.33
C GLN A 46 6.72 -5.82 0.64
N ILE A 47 5.49 -6.15 0.26
CA ILE A 47 4.52 -5.23 -0.30
C ILE A 47 3.32 -5.12 0.64
N ASP A 48 2.81 -3.91 0.80
CA ASP A 48 1.55 -3.69 1.49
C ASP A 48 0.40 -4.05 0.55
N VAL A 49 -0.36 -5.10 0.87
CA VAL A 49 -1.42 -5.62 0.00
C VAL A 49 -2.53 -4.60 -0.26
N ASN A 50 -2.68 -3.59 0.60
CA ASN A 50 -3.68 -2.54 0.45
C ASN A 50 -3.08 -1.26 -0.11
N ARG A 51 -1.77 -1.19 -0.42
CA ARG A 51 -1.14 -0.03 -1.07
C ARG A 51 -0.24 -0.40 -2.27
N ALA A 52 -0.10 -1.68 -2.57
CA ALA A 52 0.78 -2.21 -3.60
C ALA A 52 0.33 -1.74 -5.00
N SER A 53 1.29 -1.25 -5.77
CA SER A 53 1.08 -0.92 -7.18
C SER A 53 1.05 -2.18 -8.07
N HIS A 54 0.65 -2.03 -9.33
CA HIS A 54 0.67 -3.13 -10.31
C HIS A 54 2.06 -3.77 -10.42
N SER A 55 3.12 -2.95 -10.48
CA SER A 55 4.50 -3.43 -10.55
C SER A 55 4.98 -4.08 -9.25
N ASP A 56 4.41 -3.73 -8.10
CA ASP A 56 4.68 -4.41 -6.84
C ASP A 56 4.10 -5.82 -6.81
N TRP A 57 2.87 -5.99 -7.31
CA TRP A 57 2.23 -7.31 -7.44
C TRP A 57 3.01 -8.23 -8.39
N LEU A 58 3.53 -7.70 -9.50
CA LEU A 58 4.33 -8.46 -10.46
C LEU A 58 5.68 -8.96 -9.90
N LYS A 59 6.15 -8.44 -8.76
CA LYS A 59 7.35 -8.98 -8.09
C LYS A 59 7.05 -10.34 -7.44
N LEU A 60 5.80 -10.65 -7.14
CA LEU A 60 5.43 -11.92 -6.53
C LEU A 60 5.62 -13.07 -7.53
N PRO A 61 6.23 -14.19 -7.10
CA PRO A 61 6.52 -15.30 -7.99
C PRO A 61 5.22 -15.87 -8.56
N GLY A 62 5.09 -15.91 -9.89
CA GLY A 62 3.91 -16.46 -10.56
C GLY A 62 2.68 -15.54 -10.60
N CYS A 63 2.78 -14.28 -10.16
CA CYS A 63 1.67 -13.32 -10.32
C CYS A 63 1.58 -12.88 -11.79
N SER A 64 0.42 -13.10 -12.41
CA SER A 64 0.14 -12.61 -13.77
C SER A 64 -0.22 -11.13 -13.80
N SER A 65 -0.08 -10.49 -14.96
CA SER A 65 -0.54 -9.10 -15.16
C SER A 65 -2.03 -8.95 -14.90
N GLU A 66 -2.85 -9.91 -15.33
CA GLU A 66 -4.31 -9.87 -15.13
C GLU A 66 -4.68 -9.93 -13.64
N GLN A 67 -3.99 -10.77 -12.85
CA GLN A 67 -4.17 -10.82 -11.40
C GLN A 67 -3.74 -9.50 -10.74
N ALA A 68 -2.61 -8.93 -11.15
CA ALA A 68 -2.14 -7.64 -10.65
C ALA A 68 -3.15 -6.51 -10.99
N ASP A 69 -3.68 -6.48 -12.21
CA ASP A 69 -4.70 -5.52 -12.65
C ASP A 69 -6.01 -5.67 -11.86
N LEU A 70 -6.45 -6.90 -11.62
CA LEU A 70 -7.63 -7.19 -10.79
C LEU A 70 -7.43 -6.67 -9.36
N LEU A 71 -6.30 -6.97 -8.72
CA LEU A 71 -6.00 -6.54 -7.35
C LEU A 71 -5.97 -5.02 -7.24
N VAL A 72 -5.31 -4.34 -8.17
CA VAL A 72 -5.27 -2.87 -8.21
C VAL A 72 -6.66 -2.27 -8.45
N ARG A 73 -7.47 -2.89 -9.31
CA ARG A 73 -8.85 -2.44 -9.55
C ARG A 73 -9.73 -2.58 -8.30
N LEU A 74 -9.58 -3.67 -7.56
CA LEU A 74 -10.33 -3.90 -6.31
C LEU A 74 -9.92 -2.92 -5.22
N GLN A 75 -8.61 -2.66 -5.06
CA GLN A 75 -8.10 -1.62 -4.16
C GLN A 75 -8.70 -0.24 -4.52
N ARG A 76 -8.71 0.12 -5.81
CA ARG A 76 -9.34 1.36 -6.29
C ARG A 76 -10.84 1.42 -6.01
N GLY A 77 -11.51 0.28 -5.98
CA GLY A 77 -12.91 0.14 -5.57
C GLY A 77 -13.14 0.21 -4.06
N GLY A 78 -12.08 0.41 -3.25
CA GLY A 78 -12.15 0.51 -1.80
C GLY A 78 -12.09 -0.84 -1.08
N VAL A 79 -11.85 -1.94 -1.80
CA VAL A 79 -11.66 -3.26 -1.18
C VAL A 79 -10.31 -3.27 -0.44
N GLN A 80 -10.34 -3.71 0.82
CA GLN A 80 -9.15 -3.96 1.62
C GLN A 80 -9.06 -5.45 1.95
N PHE A 81 -7.88 -6.03 1.76
CA PHE A 81 -7.58 -7.42 2.08
C PHE A 81 -7.16 -7.52 3.55
N SER A 82 -7.82 -8.41 4.30
CA SER A 82 -7.57 -8.56 5.74
C SER A 82 -6.59 -9.68 6.04
N GLY A 83 -6.40 -10.62 5.12
CA GLY A 83 -5.46 -11.72 5.28
C GLY A 83 -5.19 -12.51 4.01
N ALA A 84 -4.27 -13.48 4.13
CA ALA A 84 -3.85 -14.36 3.04
C ALA A 84 -5.01 -15.17 2.44
N ASP A 85 -5.97 -15.60 3.28
CA ASP A 85 -7.14 -16.35 2.85
C ASP A 85 -8.03 -15.59 1.86
N ASP A 86 -8.10 -14.26 1.99
CA ASP A 86 -8.88 -13.42 1.08
C ASP A 86 -8.27 -13.42 -0.32
N LEU A 87 -6.94 -13.28 -0.39
CA LEU A 87 -6.20 -13.33 -1.66
C LEU A 87 -6.27 -14.72 -2.29
N ALA A 88 -6.10 -15.77 -1.48
CA ALA A 88 -6.14 -17.15 -1.96
C ALA A 88 -7.50 -17.50 -2.58
N ARG A 89 -8.61 -17.10 -1.93
CA ARG A 89 -9.96 -17.29 -2.49
C ARG A 89 -10.22 -16.45 -3.73
N LEU A 90 -9.82 -15.17 -3.70
CA LEU A 90 -10.08 -14.23 -4.79
C LEU A 90 -9.37 -14.62 -6.09
N LEU A 91 -8.11 -15.04 -6.00
CA LEU A 91 -7.26 -15.37 -7.15
C LEU A 91 -7.19 -16.88 -7.41
N GLU A 92 -7.99 -17.67 -6.70
CA GLU A 92 -8.00 -19.14 -6.76
C GLU A 92 -6.60 -19.75 -6.61
N LEU A 93 -5.79 -19.22 -5.69
CA LEU A 93 -4.40 -19.64 -5.51
C LEU A 93 -4.32 -21.03 -4.87
N SER A 94 -3.38 -21.84 -5.36
CA SER A 94 -3.00 -23.09 -4.69
C SER A 94 -2.29 -22.79 -3.36
N ALA A 95 -2.34 -23.74 -2.43
CA ALA A 95 -1.65 -23.61 -1.13
C ALA A 95 -0.15 -23.36 -1.29
N GLY A 96 0.50 -24.01 -2.26
CA GLY A 96 1.92 -23.80 -2.56
C GLY A 96 2.21 -22.39 -3.06
N GLN A 97 1.34 -21.83 -3.91
CA GLN A 97 1.48 -20.47 -4.41
C GLN A 97 1.33 -19.43 -3.28
N MET A 98 0.35 -19.63 -2.40
CA MET A 98 0.14 -18.75 -1.23
C MET A 98 1.34 -18.81 -0.27
N GLN A 99 1.93 -19.98 -0.06
CA GLN A 99 3.11 -20.16 0.79
C GLN A 99 4.33 -19.40 0.25
N LEU A 100 4.49 -19.34 -1.08
CA LEU A 100 5.53 -18.52 -1.72
C LEU A 100 5.30 -17.02 -1.53
N TRP A 101 4.04 -16.57 -1.53
CA TRP A 101 3.73 -15.15 -1.42
C TRP A 101 3.78 -14.66 0.03
N GLN A 102 3.37 -15.49 0.99
CA GLN A 102 3.22 -15.13 2.40
C GLN A 102 4.37 -14.32 3.01
N PRO A 103 5.66 -14.64 2.82
CA PRO A 103 6.75 -13.85 3.40
C PRO A 103 6.87 -12.42 2.84
N HIS A 104 6.27 -12.14 1.69
CA HIS A 104 6.33 -10.84 1.00
C HIS A 104 5.07 -9.98 1.23
N LEU A 105 4.06 -10.45 1.95
CA LEU A 105 2.78 -9.75 2.09
C LEU A 105 2.61 -9.09 3.45
N LEU A 106 2.34 -7.79 3.46
CA LEU A 106 1.95 -7.02 4.63
C LEU A 106 0.47 -6.67 4.57
N PHE A 107 -0.28 -7.11 5.58
CA PHE A 107 -1.70 -6.80 5.75
C PHE A 107 -1.86 -5.63 6.72
N ARG A 108 -2.19 -4.46 6.20
CA ARG A 108 -2.41 -3.23 6.98
C ARG A 108 -3.78 -2.65 6.68
N TRP A 109 -4.45 -2.16 7.71
CA TRP A 109 -5.75 -1.51 7.60
C TRP A 109 -5.61 0.00 7.53
N TYR A 110 -6.36 0.64 6.64
CA TYR A 110 -6.38 2.09 6.49
C TYR A 110 -7.81 2.63 6.56
N SER A 111 -8.01 3.69 7.34
CA SER A 111 -9.28 4.44 7.34
C SER A 111 -9.44 5.33 6.10
N GLU A 112 -8.32 5.65 5.44
CA GLU A 112 -8.27 6.44 4.21
C GLU A 112 -8.13 5.51 2.99
N PRO A 113 -8.81 5.80 1.87
CA PRO A 113 -8.77 4.93 0.70
C PRO A 113 -7.33 4.69 0.20
N PRO A 114 -7.05 3.46 -0.25
CA PRO A 114 -5.69 2.98 -0.55
C PRO A 114 -5.01 3.74 -1.69
N ASN A 115 -5.81 4.31 -2.58
CA ASN A 115 -5.37 5.16 -3.67
C ASN A 115 -6.27 6.39 -3.64
N PRO A 116 -5.78 7.59 -3.24
CA PRO A 116 -6.54 8.79 -3.52
C PRO A 116 -6.77 8.78 -5.03
N VAL A 117 -8.04 8.82 -5.45
CA VAL A 117 -8.45 8.93 -6.86
C VAL A 117 -7.45 9.84 -7.55
N ALA A 118 -6.68 9.31 -8.52
CA ALA A 118 -5.48 9.92 -9.08
C ALA A 118 -5.62 11.44 -9.04
N ALA A 119 -4.84 12.09 -8.16
CA ALA A 119 -5.11 13.44 -7.68
C ALA A 119 -5.67 14.29 -8.80
N VAL A 120 -6.99 14.49 -8.77
CA VAL A 120 -7.72 15.09 -9.88
C VAL A 120 -7.07 16.45 -10.10
N LEU A 121 -6.43 16.63 -11.26
CA LEU A 121 -5.57 17.79 -11.46
C LEU A 121 -6.44 19.03 -11.55
N ASP A 122 -6.31 19.92 -10.57
CA ASP A 122 -6.99 21.21 -10.61
C ASP A 122 -6.36 22.08 -11.70
N LEU A 123 -7.03 22.21 -12.84
CA LEU A 123 -6.53 22.98 -13.97
C LEU A 123 -6.36 24.47 -13.66
N ASN A 124 -7.17 25.00 -12.73
CA ASN A 124 -7.10 26.40 -12.34
C ASN A 124 -5.86 26.69 -11.48
N ASN A 125 -5.34 25.70 -10.76
CA ASN A 125 -4.18 25.83 -9.87
C ASN A 125 -2.94 25.03 -10.31
N ALA A 126 -3.03 24.23 -11.38
CA ALA A 126 -1.95 23.39 -11.86
C ALA A 126 -0.70 24.18 -12.24
N SER A 127 0.47 23.68 -11.87
CA SER A 127 1.75 24.18 -12.37
C SER A 127 1.95 23.83 -13.85
N SER A 128 2.83 24.56 -14.54
CA SER A 128 3.16 24.28 -15.94
C SER A 128 3.69 22.86 -16.16
N LEU A 129 4.41 22.30 -15.19
CA LEU A 129 4.92 20.93 -15.26
C LEU A 129 3.78 19.90 -15.18
N GLN A 130 2.79 20.13 -14.31
CA GLN A 130 1.60 19.26 -14.23
C GLN A 130 0.73 19.34 -15.49
N LEU A 131 0.62 20.51 -16.10
CA LEU A 131 -0.10 20.68 -17.37
C LEU A 131 0.60 19.96 -18.55
N GLN A 132 1.92 19.83 -18.52
CA GLN A 132 2.67 19.06 -19.53
C GLN A 132 2.35 17.56 -19.46
N ALA A 133 2.11 17.03 -18.25
CA ALA A 133 1.75 15.63 -18.05
C ALA A 133 0.39 15.24 -18.66
N LEU A 134 -0.44 16.22 -19.06
CA LEU A 134 -1.70 15.97 -19.77
C LEU A 134 -1.52 15.59 -21.25
N GLY A 135 -0.31 15.70 -21.81
CA GLY A 135 -0.03 15.33 -23.20
C GLY A 135 -0.72 16.22 -24.26
N LEU A 136 -1.23 17.39 -23.86
CA LEU A 136 -1.79 18.39 -24.78
C LEU A 136 -0.70 18.95 -25.70
N SER A 137 -1.07 19.31 -26.94
CA SER A 137 -0.15 19.98 -27.85
C SER A 137 0.33 21.34 -27.28
N PRO A 138 1.53 21.82 -27.65
CA PRO A 138 2.07 23.08 -27.15
C PRO A 138 1.12 24.27 -27.36
N GLU A 139 0.42 24.31 -28.49
CA GLU A 139 -0.53 25.37 -28.83
C GLU A 139 -1.75 25.34 -27.89
N ARG A 140 -2.24 24.14 -27.57
CA ARG A 140 -3.36 23.95 -26.63
C ARG A 140 -2.96 24.30 -25.21
N GLN A 141 -1.73 23.97 -24.79
CA GLN A 141 -1.20 24.36 -23.48
C GLN A 141 -1.08 25.88 -23.33
N GLN A 142 -0.54 26.56 -24.35
CA GLN A 142 -0.45 28.01 -24.36
C GLN A 142 -1.83 28.66 -24.31
N ARG A 143 -2.79 28.12 -25.07
CA ARG A 143 -4.18 28.59 -25.04
C ARG A 143 -4.82 28.36 -23.67
N LEU A 144 -4.58 27.21 -23.05
CA LEU A 144 -5.05 26.91 -21.69
C LEU A 144 -4.53 27.93 -20.69
N LEU A 145 -3.23 28.21 -20.69
CA LEU A 145 -2.62 29.19 -19.79
C LEU A 145 -3.18 30.60 -20.00
N ARG A 146 -3.39 31.00 -21.26
CA ARG A 146 -3.96 32.30 -21.63
C ARG A 146 -5.42 32.43 -21.22
N GLU A 147 -6.22 31.39 -21.42
CA GLU A 147 -7.63 31.40 -21.03
C GLU A 147 -7.77 31.37 -19.50
N ARG A 148 -6.97 30.55 -18.82
CA ARG A 148 -6.92 30.51 -17.36
C ARG A 148 -6.57 31.86 -16.73
N SER A 149 -5.62 32.61 -17.31
CA SER A 149 -5.21 33.92 -16.78
C SER A 149 -6.30 35.00 -16.92
N ARG A 150 -7.24 34.82 -17.85
CA ARG A 150 -8.39 35.71 -18.02
C ARG A 150 -9.48 35.40 -17.01
N GLN A 151 -9.84 34.13 -16.88
CA GLN A 151 -10.87 33.66 -15.97
C GLN A 151 -10.66 32.17 -15.68
N PRO A 152 -10.79 31.72 -14.42
CA PRO A 152 -10.80 30.30 -14.10
C PRO A 152 -11.90 29.56 -14.87
N PHE A 153 -11.62 28.32 -15.23
CA PHE A 153 -12.59 27.42 -15.84
C PHE A 153 -13.59 26.95 -14.78
N ARG A 154 -14.85 26.78 -15.17
CA ARG A 154 -15.92 26.33 -14.26
C ARG A 154 -16.10 24.83 -14.27
N ASP A 155 -16.13 24.26 -15.47
CA ASP A 155 -16.42 22.87 -15.73
C ASP A 155 -15.82 22.40 -17.06
N ILE A 156 -16.06 21.13 -17.39
CA ILE A 156 -15.51 20.49 -18.59
C ILE A 156 -16.07 21.11 -19.89
N ALA A 157 -17.31 21.61 -19.87
CA ALA A 157 -17.94 22.22 -21.04
C ALA A 157 -17.35 23.62 -21.29
N ASP A 158 -17.18 24.43 -20.25
CA ASP A 158 -16.48 25.72 -20.30
C ASP A 158 -15.03 25.55 -20.81
N LEU A 159 -14.32 24.52 -20.33
CA LEU A 159 -13.00 24.18 -20.85
C LEU A 159 -13.04 23.81 -22.34
N GLN A 160 -13.98 22.96 -22.75
CA GLN A 160 -14.13 22.49 -24.13
C GLN A 160 -14.38 23.66 -25.08
N GLU A 161 -15.33 24.55 -24.76
CA GLU A 161 -15.69 25.69 -25.59
C GLU A 161 -14.53 26.68 -25.73
N ARG A 162 -13.88 27.04 -24.62
CA ARG A 162 -12.84 28.07 -24.61
C ARG A 162 -11.55 27.61 -25.29
N LEU A 163 -11.22 26.33 -25.15
CA LEU A 163 -10.05 25.72 -25.76
C LEU A 163 -10.32 25.11 -27.13
N LEU A 164 -11.58 25.06 -27.58
CA LEU A 164 -12.03 24.39 -28.80
C LEU A 164 -11.53 22.94 -28.86
N LEU A 165 -11.68 22.22 -27.75
CA LEU A 165 -11.20 20.84 -27.66
C LEU A 165 -12.16 19.89 -28.40
N PRO A 166 -11.62 18.94 -29.19
CA PRO A 166 -12.44 17.89 -29.78
C PRO A 166 -12.91 16.90 -28.70
N ALA A 167 -14.06 16.26 -28.93
CA ALA A 167 -14.69 15.34 -27.96
C ALA A 167 -13.73 14.24 -27.47
N GLY A 168 -12.94 13.62 -28.36
CA GLY A 168 -12.00 12.57 -27.97
C GLY A 168 -10.88 13.04 -27.02
N VAL A 169 -10.54 14.33 -27.02
CA VAL A 169 -9.58 14.89 -26.04
C VAL A 169 -10.27 15.17 -24.70
N ILE A 170 -11.55 15.53 -24.72
CA ILE A 170 -12.35 15.72 -23.50
C ILE A 170 -12.59 14.39 -22.78
N GLU A 171 -12.88 13.33 -23.53
CA GLU A 171 -13.04 11.96 -22.99
C GLU A 171 -11.80 11.51 -22.20
N GLU A 172 -10.62 11.84 -22.69
CA GLU A 172 -9.36 11.55 -22.00
C GLU A 172 -9.12 12.40 -20.74
N LEU A 173 -9.78 13.56 -20.61
CA LEU A 173 -9.65 14.46 -19.46
C LEU A 173 -10.73 14.19 -18.39
N ILE A 174 -11.87 13.61 -18.78
CA ILE A 174 -12.96 13.27 -17.85
C ILE A 174 -12.44 12.34 -16.74
N GLY A 175 -12.70 12.71 -15.49
CA GLY A 175 -12.25 11.96 -14.31
C GLY A 175 -10.77 12.13 -13.94
N LYS A 176 -9.96 12.81 -14.77
CA LYS A 176 -8.54 13.11 -14.49
C LYS A 176 -8.31 14.57 -14.04
N VAL A 177 -9.26 15.47 -14.32
CA VAL A 177 -9.14 16.92 -14.04
C VAL A 177 -10.33 17.49 -13.25
N CYS A 178 -10.08 18.57 -12.50
CA CYS A 178 -11.08 19.36 -11.78
C CYS A 178 -10.82 20.86 -11.95
N PHE A 179 -11.75 21.67 -11.46
CA PHE A 179 -11.82 23.11 -11.74
C PHE A 179 -11.87 23.96 -10.46
N GLY A 180 -11.29 23.47 -9.37
CA GLY A 180 -11.26 24.13 -8.07
C GLY A 180 -10.90 23.13 -6.97
N PRO A 181 -10.91 23.56 -5.69
CA PRO A 181 -10.69 22.64 -4.59
C PRO A 181 -11.69 21.50 -4.76
N VAL A 182 -11.16 20.26 -4.81
CA VAL A 182 -11.99 19.06 -4.73
C VAL A 182 -12.76 19.22 -3.43
N ARG A 183 -13.98 19.75 -3.49
CA ARG A 183 -14.95 19.52 -2.43
C ARG A 183 -15.07 18.02 -2.48
N ALA A 184 -14.40 17.36 -1.53
CA ALA A 184 -14.67 15.97 -1.21
C ALA A 184 -16.18 15.87 -1.32
N SER A 185 -16.65 15.08 -2.30
CA SER A 185 -18.07 14.90 -2.57
C SER A 185 -18.73 14.82 -1.21
N SER A 186 -19.55 15.83 -0.88
CA SER A 186 -20.30 15.83 0.36
C SER A 186 -21.21 14.61 0.24
N GLY A 187 -20.74 13.49 0.78
CA GLY A 187 -21.60 12.38 1.13
C GLY A 187 -22.70 12.92 2.03
N PRO A 188 -23.88 12.27 2.07
CA PRO A 188 -24.97 12.74 2.91
C PRO A 188 -24.45 12.88 4.34
N GLU A 189 -24.40 14.12 4.85
CA GLU A 189 -24.10 14.37 6.25
C GLU A 189 -25.21 13.70 7.06
N LEU A 190 -24.85 12.66 7.81
CA LEU A 190 -25.74 12.10 8.81
C LEU A 190 -25.91 13.16 9.91
N PRO A 191 -27.15 13.46 10.33
CA PRO A 191 -27.37 14.45 11.38
C PRO A 191 -26.68 13.99 12.66
N LEU A 192 -25.87 14.87 13.26
CA LEU A 192 -25.39 14.66 14.62
C LEU A 192 -26.60 14.50 15.54
N ALA A 193 -26.77 13.29 16.07
CA ALA A 193 -27.70 13.04 17.15
C ALA A 193 -27.27 13.90 18.35
N LYS A 194 -28.12 14.87 18.70
CA LYS A 194 -27.99 15.64 19.93
C LYS A 194 -28.35 14.72 21.09
N SER A 195 -27.39 14.46 21.97
CA SER A 195 -27.62 13.91 23.31
C SER A 195 -28.26 14.95 24.23
#